data_AF-A0A2V9APH7-F1
#
_entry.id   AF-A0A2V9APH7-F1
#
_cell.length_a   1.000
_cell.length_b   1.000
_cell.length_c   1.000
_cell.angle_alpha   90.00
_cell.angle_beta   90.00
_cell.angle_gamma   90.00
#
_symmetry.space_group_name_H-M   'P 1'
#
loop_
_entity.id
_entity.type
_entity.pdbx_description
1 polymer ?
#
loop_
_entity_poly.entity_id
_entity_poly.type
_entity_poly.pdbx_seq_one_letter_code
_entity_poly.pdbx_strand_id
1 'polypeptide(L)'
;MVPLMEERAPVWYNVVGLLISVTAGATVFLPLALYTSPWDAVRFRVPGDQGNWWHFLIGAPFFLAFPMIWLRLRSLFSRRLSTPAGRRLIWTVVALSICGTMLVEIPFLLRLGNLARMNQWRRLSIVCPTFGIIIASGAFLFLRRRDILPTRACLIGLNAAYLANAALCLIVYGPMPGTAGSRSGWIVTITIVWPMLLELVWLLIKTFKIQVSQANSRAGK
;
A
#
# COMPACT_ATOMS: atom_id res chain seq x y z
N MET A 1 32.10 -7.79 -7.23
CA MET A 1 30.85 -7.49 -6.50
C MET A 1 30.13 -8.82 -6.30
N VAL A 2 30.16 -9.37 -5.09
CA VAL A 2 29.49 -10.66 -4.81
C VAL A 2 27.98 -10.40 -4.84
N PRO A 3 27.18 -11.13 -5.62
CA PRO A 3 25.74 -11.00 -5.56
C PRO A 3 25.30 -11.45 -4.16
N LEU A 4 24.74 -10.52 -3.38
CA LEU A 4 24.04 -10.86 -2.15
C LEU A 4 22.97 -11.89 -2.53
N MET A 5 23.20 -13.17 -2.19
CA MET A 5 22.17 -14.19 -2.31
C MET A 5 20.96 -13.69 -1.52
N GLU A 6 19.82 -13.55 -2.19
CA GLU A 6 18.57 -13.16 -1.56
C GLU A 6 18.20 -14.24 -0.55
N GLU A 7 18.49 -13.98 0.73
CA GLU A 7 18.05 -14.83 1.83
C GLU A 7 16.52 -14.84 1.80
N ARG A 8 15.97 -15.98 1.37
CA ARG A 8 14.54 -16.17 1.19
C ARG A 8 13.85 -15.98 2.54
N ALA A 9 12.76 -15.21 2.51
CA ALA A 9 11.85 -15.23 3.64
C ALA A 9 11.32 -16.66 3.86
N PRO A 10 10.97 -17.02 5.10
CA PRO A 10 10.34 -18.31 5.38
C PRO A 10 9.15 -18.55 4.45
N VAL A 11 8.95 -19.79 4.00
CA VAL A 11 7.87 -20.11 3.05
C VAL A 11 6.51 -19.69 3.59
N TRP A 12 6.22 -19.95 4.86
CA TRP A 12 4.98 -19.56 5.52
C TRP A 12 4.72 -18.05 5.45
N TYR A 13 5.76 -17.23 5.57
CA TYR A 13 5.65 -15.76 5.50
C TYR A 13 5.21 -15.32 4.10
N ASN A 14 5.82 -15.90 3.06
CA ASN A 14 5.43 -15.62 1.68
C ASN A 14 4.00 -16.12 1.37
N VAL A 15 3.58 -17.25 1.96
CA VAL A 15 2.21 -17.79 1.81
C VAL A 15 1.18 -16.89 2.47
N VAL A 16 1.39 -16.51 3.73
CA VAL A 16 0.48 -15.59 4.44
C VAL A 16 0.42 -14.25 3.72
N GLY A 17 1.56 -13.72 3.32
CA GLY A 17 1.61 -12.52 2.49
C GLY A 17 0.81 -12.71 1.20
N LEU A 18 1.02 -13.80 0.47
CA LEU A 18 0.31 -14.04 -0.79
C LEU A 18 -1.21 -14.05 -0.58
N LEU A 19 -1.70 -14.72 0.47
CA LEU A 19 -3.12 -14.72 0.83
C LEU A 19 -3.63 -13.29 1.05
N ILE A 20 -2.92 -12.48 1.83
CA ILE A 20 -3.28 -11.07 2.08
C ILE A 20 -3.32 -10.27 0.76
N SER A 21 -2.35 -10.47 -0.13
CA SER A 21 -2.29 -9.79 -1.42
C SER A 21 -3.40 -10.25 -2.37
N VAL A 22 -3.76 -11.53 -2.36
CA VAL A 22 -4.89 -12.07 -3.14
C VAL A 22 -6.21 -11.49 -2.64
N THR A 23 -6.40 -11.41 -1.31
CA THR A 23 -7.58 -10.77 -0.73
C THR A 23 -7.65 -9.28 -1.10
N ALA A 24 -6.52 -8.57 -1.12
CA ALA A 24 -6.45 -7.21 -1.67
C ALA A 24 -6.72 -7.15 -3.18
N GLY A 25 -6.35 -8.18 -3.94
CA GLY A 25 -6.72 -8.27 -5.35
C GLY A 25 -8.24 -8.41 -5.53
N ALA A 26 -8.90 -9.15 -4.64
CA ALA A 26 -10.35 -9.29 -4.67
C ALA A 26 -11.08 -7.97 -4.40
N THR A 27 -10.54 -7.10 -3.53
CA THR A 27 -11.18 -5.79 -3.24
C THR A 27 -11.29 -4.88 -4.45
N VAL A 28 -10.48 -5.09 -5.50
CA VAL A 28 -10.61 -4.38 -6.79
C VAL A 28 -12.00 -4.55 -7.40
N PHE A 29 -12.63 -5.70 -7.17
CA PHE A 29 -13.93 -6.06 -7.74
C PHE A 29 -15.08 -5.95 -6.73
N LEU A 30 -14.78 -5.68 -5.46
CA LEU A 30 -15.79 -5.59 -4.43
C LEU A 30 -16.23 -4.13 -4.21
N PRO A 31 -17.52 -3.87 -3.98
CA PRO A 31 -18.02 -2.54 -3.68
C PRO A 31 -17.37 -1.91 -2.45
N LEU A 32 -16.67 -0.79 -2.64
CA LEU A 32 -16.17 0.03 -1.54
C LEU A 32 -17.28 0.91 -0.96
N ALA A 33 -18.09 1.51 -1.83
CA ALA A 33 -19.21 2.34 -1.44
C ALA A 33 -20.29 2.32 -2.52
N LEU A 34 -21.56 2.34 -2.10
CA LEU A 34 -22.72 2.50 -2.99
C LEU A 34 -22.66 1.61 -4.25
N TYR A 35 -22.35 0.31 -4.08
CA TYR A 35 -22.22 -0.66 -5.17
C TYR A 35 -21.12 -0.37 -6.20
N THR A 36 -20.20 0.56 -5.90
CA THR A 36 -19.08 0.92 -6.76
C THR A 36 -17.80 0.26 -6.27
N SER A 37 -17.21 -0.59 -7.11
CA SER A 37 -15.89 -1.17 -6.87
C SER A 37 -14.76 -0.29 -7.43
N PRO A 38 -13.50 -0.46 -7.01
CA PRO A 38 -12.34 0.16 -7.66
C PRO A 38 -12.30 -0.06 -9.18
N TRP A 39 -12.70 -1.24 -9.65
CA TRP A 39 -12.81 -1.57 -11.06
C TRP A 39 -13.85 -0.69 -11.78
N ASP A 40 -15.03 -0.53 -11.19
CA ASP A 40 -16.08 0.32 -11.74
C ASP A 40 -15.63 1.78 -11.78
N ALA A 41 -14.96 2.24 -10.72
CA ALA A 41 -14.43 3.58 -10.61
C ALA A 41 -13.40 3.90 -11.70
N VAL A 42 -12.48 2.97 -12.00
CA VAL A 42 -11.48 3.12 -13.08
C VAL A 42 -12.13 3.07 -14.47
N ARG A 43 -13.25 2.35 -14.62
CA ARG A 43 -14.04 2.32 -15.86
C ARG A 43 -15.08 3.45 -15.95
N PHE A 44 -15.09 4.38 -15.00
CA PHE A 44 -16.08 5.44 -14.88
C PHE A 44 -17.54 4.95 -14.82
N ARG A 45 -17.76 3.70 -14.39
CA ARG A 45 -19.09 3.08 -14.24
C ARG A 45 -19.66 3.34 -12.85
N VAL A 46 -19.72 4.60 -12.45
CA VAL A 46 -20.27 5.00 -11.15
C VAL A 46 -21.79 5.22 -11.30
N PRO A 47 -22.63 4.71 -10.37
CA PRO A 47 -24.07 4.93 -10.42
C PRO A 47 -24.44 6.41 -10.56
N GLY A 48 -25.46 6.69 -11.37
CA GLY A 48 -25.93 8.06 -11.63
C GLY A 48 -25.02 8.88 -12.56
N ASP A 49 -24.17 8.22 -13.35
CA ASP A 49 -23.25 8.84 -14.32
C ASP A 49 -22.29 9.88 -13.69
N GLN A 50 -21.95 9.66 -12.41
CA GLN A 50 -21.06 10.53 -11.64
C GLN A 50 -19.57 10.15 -11.81
N GLY A 51 -19.27 9.29 -12.78
CA GLY A 51 -17.92 8.84 -13.09
C GLY A 51 -17.05 10.04 -13.47
N ASN A 52 -16.00 10.30 -12.70
CA ASN A 52 -15.07 11.39 -12.96
C ASN A 52 -13.65 11.01 -12.54
N TRP A 53 -12.69 11.88 -12.84
CA TRP A 53 -11.27 11.63 -12.55
C TRP A 53 -11.01 11.31 -11.07
N TRP A 54 -11.80 11.86 -10.15
CA TRP A 54 -11.66 11.53 -8.73
C TRP A 54 -11.86 10.05 -8.42
N HIS A 55 -12.89 9.44 -9.01
CA HIS A 55 -13.16 8.02 -8.83
C HIS A 55 -12.03 7.17 -9.39
N PHE A 56 -11.48 7.55 -10.56
CA PHE A 56 -10.31 6.89 -11.12
C PHE A 56 -9.11 6.95 -10.15
N LEU A 57 -8.77 8.13 -9.61
CA LEU A 57 -7.59 8.29 -8.74
C LEU A 57 -7.72 7.51 -7.43
N ILE A 58 -8.93 7.33 -6.93
CA ILE A 58 -9.23 6.55 -5.73
C ILE A 58 -9.17 5.03 -6.04
N GLY A 59 -9.68 4.62 -7.20
CA GLY A 59 -9.75 3.21 -7.60
C GLY A 59 -8.43 2.63 -8.11
N ALA A 60 -7.68 3.38 -8.91
CA ALA A 60 -6.47 2.89 -9.59
C ALA A 60 -5.39 2.33 -8.64
N PRO A 61 -5.12 2.91 -7.45
CA PRO A 61 -4.14 2.36 -6.51
C PRO A 61 -4.47 0.96 -5.97
N PHE A 62 -5.74 0.52 -5.97
CA PHE A 62 -6.08 -0.85 -5.55
C PHE A 62 -5.45 -1.91 -6.46
N PHE A 63 -5.15 -1.56 -7.72
CA PHE A 63 -4.50 -2.45 -8.67
C PHE A 63 -3.03 -2.72 -8.32
N LEU A 64 -2.45 -2.02 -7.34
CA LEU A 64 -1.15 -2.40 -6.77
C LEU A 64 -1.15 -3.79 -6.14
N ALA A 65 -2.32 -4.35 -5.82
CA ALA A 65 -2.44 -5.73 -5.36
C ALA A 65 -1.88 -6.73 -6.39
N PHE A 66 -2.03 -6.49 -7.70
CA PHE A 66 -1.55 -7.41 -8.74
C PHE A 66 -0.01 -7.53 -8.79
N PRO A 67 0.78 -6.44 -8.85
CA PRO A 67 2.23 -6.55 -8.73
C PRO A 67 2.68 -7.11 -7.38
N MET A 68 1.92 -6.91 -6.29
CA MET A 68 2.20 -7.56 -5.00
C MET A 68 2.04 -9.10 -5.09
N ILE A 69 0.91 -9.57 -5.63
CA ILE A 69 0.64 -11.00 -5.86
C ILE A 69 1.75 -11.60 -6.73
N TRP A 70 2.09 -10.92 -7.83
CA TRP A 70 3.14 -11.36 -8.75
C TRP A 70 4.49 -11.55 -8.06
N LEU A 71 4.95 -10.56 -7.28
CA LEU A 71 6.22 -10.65 -6.54
C LEU A 71 6.20 -11.78 -5.51
N ARG A 72 5.09 -11.99 -4.81
CA ARG A 72 4.96 -13.05 -3.79
C ARG A 72 4.93 -14.44 -4.40
N LEU A 73 4.20 -14.64 -5.50
CA LEU A 73 4.25 -15.88 -6.28
C LEU A 73 5.67 -16.16 -6.78
N ARG A 74 6.33 -15.14 -7.35
CA ARG A 74 7.70 -15.30 -7.84
C ARG A 74 8.70 -15.61 -6.74
N SER A 75 8.52 -15.07 -5.54
CA SER A 75 9.30 -15.41 -4.34
C SER A 75 9.18 -16.88 -3.95
N LEU A 76 7.99 -17.46 -4.10
CA LEU A 76 7.73 -18.88 -3.81
C LEU A 76 8.33 -19.80 -4.89
N PHE A 77 8.13 -19.48 -6.16
CA PHE A 77 8.41 -20.39 -7.27
C PHE A 77 9.74 -20.15 -8.00
N SER A 78 10.38 -18.99 -7.83
CA SER A 78 11.59 -18.63 -8.60
C SER A 78 12.79 -18.30 -7.73
N ARG A 79 13.99 -18.71 -8.18
CA ARG A 79 15.27 -18.29 -7.58
C ARG A 79 15.70 -16.88 -8.02
N ARG A 80 15.11 -16.32 -9.09
CA ARG A 80 15.40 -14.96 -9.57
C ARG A 80 14.18 -14.07 -9.36
N LEU A 81 14.20 -13.27 -8.29
CA LEU A 81 13.02 -12.57 -7.80
C LEU A 81 12.56 -11.38 -8.66
N SER A 82 13.44 -10.66 -9.38
CA SER A 82 13.02 -9.66 -10.40
C SER A 82 14.16 -9.18 -11.31
N THR A 83 13.85 -8.85 -12.56
CA THR A 83 14.79 -8.14 -13.45
C THR A 83 14.91 -6.65 -13.04
N PRO A 84 16.00 -5.96 -13.41
CA PRO A 84 16.12 -4.50 -13.21
C PRO A 84 14.99 -3.71 -13.86
N ALA A 85 14.59 -4.07 -15.09
CA ALA A 85 13.49 -3.43 -15.80
C ALA A 85 12.14 -3.59 -15.06
N GLY A 86 11.84 -4.80 -14.58
CA GLY A 86 10.62 -5.05 -13.80
C GLY A 86 10.58 -4.24 -12.50
N ARG A 87 11.73 -4.08 -11.83
CA ARG A 87 11.83 -3.23 -10.62
C ARG A 87 11.60 -1.76 -10.93
N ARG A 88 12.13 -1.24 -12.04
CA ARG A 88 11.87 0.15 -12.47
C ARG A 88 10.39 0.38 -12.72
N LEU A 89 9.74 -0.55 -13.44
CA LEU A 89 8.29 -0.48 -13.70
C LEU A 89 7.49 -0.45 -12.39
N ILE A 90 7.81 -1.33 -11.44
CA ILE A 90 7.16 -1.35 -10.12
C ILE A 90 7.31 0.01 -9.43
N TRP A 91 8.53 0.57 -9.41
CA TRP A 91 8.76 1.88 -8.80
C TRP A 91 8.02 3.02 -9.50
N THR A 92 7.92 2.99 -10.83
CA THR A 92 7.09 3.95 -11.59
C THR A 92 5.63 3.87 -11.17
N VAL A 93 5.09 2.65 -11.07
CA VAL A 93 3.69 2.44 -10.66
C VAL A 93 3.46 2.85 -9.20
N VAL A 94 4.41 2.55 -8.29
CA VAL A 94 4.37 3.01 -6.89
C VAL A 94 4.38 4.53 -6.81
N ALA A 95 5.29 5.20 -7.52
CA ALA A 95 5.37 6.66 -7.54
C ALA A 95 4.09 7.29 -8.09
N LEU A 96 3.57 6.76 -9.20
CA LEU A 96 2.32 7.23 -9.80
C LEU A 96 1.14 7.05 -8.84
N SER A 97 1.07 5.93 -8.13
CA SER A 97 0.03 5.67 -7.13
C SER A 97 0.12 6.64 -5.94
N ILE A 98 1.33 6.95 -5.48
CA ILE A 98 1.55 7.95 -4.41
C ILE A 98 1.10 9.33 -4.89
N CYS A 99 1.51 9.73 -6.10
CA CYS A 99 1.07 11.00 -6.70
C CYS A 99 -0.45 11.06 -6.84
N GLY A 100 -1.08 9.98 -7.31
CA GLY A 100 -2.55 9.90 -7.41
C GLY A 100 -3.25 10.03 -6.05
N THR A 101 -2.72 9.35 -5.03
CA THR A 101 -3.23 9.45 -3.65
C THR A 101 -3.10 10.88 -3.12
N MET A 102 -1.96 11.55 -3.37
CA MET A 102 -1.76 12.95 -2.99
C MET A 102 -2.70 13.91 -3.75
N LEU A 103 -2.95 13.67 -5.04
CA LEU A 103 -3.89 14.48 -5.83
C LEU A 103 -5.35 14.34 -5.35
N VAL A 104 -5.68 13.25 -4.68
CA VAL A 104 -6.98 13.04 -4.01
C VAL A 104 -6.96 13.66 -2.62
N GLU A 105 -5.89 13.47 -1.85
CA GLU A 105 -5.82 13.97 -0.48
C GLU A 105 -5.69 15.50 -0.40
N ILE A 106 -4.85 16.12 -1.23
CA ILE A 106 -4.57 17.56 -1.19
C ILE A 106 -5.83 18.40 -1.39
N PRO A 107 -6.68 18.18 -2.41
CA PRO A 107 -7.89 18.97 -2.54
C PRO A 107 -8.92 18.62 -1.47
N PHE A 108 -8.94 17.39 -0.91
CA PHE A 108 -9.72 17.15 0.30
C PHE A 108 -9.27 18.08 1.42
N LEU A 109 -7.96 18.19 1.67
CA LEU A 109 -7.39 19.10 2.68
C LEU A 109 -7.59 20.60 2.35
N LEU A 110 -7.53 20.99 1.08
CA LEU A 110 -7.68 22.39 0.64
C LEU A 110 -9.14 22.82 0.51
N ARG A 111 -10.05 21.95 0.06
CA ARG A 111 -11.51 22.19 0.05
C ARG A 111 -12.09 22.12 1.47
N LEU A 112 -11.36 21.46 2.38
CA LEU A 112 -11.43 21.66 3.82
C LEU A 112 -10.78 22.98 4.28
N GLY A 113 -10.62 23.96 3.38
CA GLY A 113 -10.31 25.38 3.65
C GLY A 113 -11.23 26.05 4.68
N ASN A 114 -12.38 25.45 5.00
CA ASN A 114 -13.07 25.66 6.28
C ASN A 114 -12.40 24.89 7.44
N LEU A 115 -11.08 25.01 7.56
CA LEU A 115 -10.25 24.35 8.58
C LEU A 115 -10.70 24.69 10.02
N ALA A 116 -11.42 25.79 10.19
CA ALA A 116 -12.00 26.24 11.45
C ALA A 116 -13.21 25.40 11.93
N ARG A 117 -13.84 24.61 11.04
CA ARG A 117 -15.13 23.92 11.35
C ARG A 117 -15.03 22.40 11.44
N MET A 118 -13.87 21.81 11.09
CA MET A 118 -13.68 20.36 11.13
C MET A 118 -13.01 19.94 12.44
N ASN A 119 -13.58 18.93 13.11
CA ASN A 119 -13.04 18.41 14.36
C ASN A 119 -11.57 17.94 14.15
N GLN A 120 -10.63 18.43 14.96
CA GLN A 120 -9.18 18.22 14.79
C GLN A 120 -8.82 16.73 14.64
N TRP A 121 -9.52 15.87 15.37
CA TRP A 121 -9.36 14.41 15.34
C TRP A 121 -9.60 13.79 13.98
N ARG A 122 -10.57 14.31 13.21
CA ARG A 122 -10.88 13.80 11.86
C ARG A 122 -9.83 14.23 10.84
N ARG A 123 -9.29 15.43 10.98
CA ARG A 123 -8.16 15.92 10.16
C ARG A 123 -6.90 15.11 10.42
N LEU A 124 -6.55 14.88 11.69
CA LEU A 124 -5.44 14.00 12.09
C LEU A 124 -5.64 12.57 11.59
N SER A 125 -6.87 12.04 11.69
CA SER A 125 -7.19 10.70 11.20
C SER A 125 -6.99 10.54 9.69
N ILE A 126 -7.12 11.59 8.88
CA ILE A 126 -6.88 11.54 7.42
C ILE A 126 -5.39 11.71 7.11
N VAL A 127 -4.78 12.76 7.65
CA VAL A 127 -3.40 13.13 7.32
C VAL A 127 -2.38 12.13 7.86
N CYS A 128 -2.58 11.67 9.10
CA CYS A 128 -1.59 10.87 9.81
C CYS A 128 -1.36 9.48 9.18
N PRO A 129 -2.39 8.67 8.84
CA PRO A 129 -2.15 7.38 8.19
C PRO A 129 -1.67 7.54 6.75
N THR A 130 -2.22 8.47 5.97
CA THR A 130 -1.91 8.57 4.54
C THR A 130 -0.50 9.12 4.31
N PHE A 131 -0.20 10.32 4.80
CA PHE A 131 1.15 10.88 4.70
C PHE A 131 2.14 10.19 5.62
N GLY A 132 1.75 9.75 6.82
CA GLY A 132 2.65 9.09 7.76
C GLY A 132 3.19 7.78 7.21
N ILE A 133 2.35 6.94 6.59
CA ILE A 133 2.81 5.69 5.96
C ILE A 133 3.78 5.97 4.82
N ILE A 134 3.45 6.94 3.95
CA ILE A 134 4.29 7.32 2.80
C ILE A 134 5.64 7.89 3.26
N ILE A 135 5.63 8.86 4.18
CA ILE A 135 6.84 9.54 4.67
C ILE A 135 7.71 8.57 5.46
N ALA A 136 7.15 7.80 6.40
CA ALA A 136 7.93 6.86 7.20
C ALA A 136 8.56 5.77 6.32
N SER A 137 7.80 5.21 5.38
CA SER A 137 8.31 4.18 4.47
C SER A 137 9.34 4.76 3.50
N GLY A 138 9.11 5.96 2.96
CA GLY A 138 10.02 6.67 2.07
C GLY A 138 11.34 7.04 2.75
N ALA A 139 11.27 7.63 3.95
CA ALA A 139 12.44 7.96 4.76
C ALA A 139 13.24 6.70 5.10
N PHE A 140 12.56 5.62 5.50
CA PHE A 140 13.21 4.35 5.76
C PHE A 140 13.92 3.80 4.51
N LEU A 141 13.24 3.76 3.37
CA LEU A 141 13.82 3.27 2.11
C LEU A 141 15.00 4.12 1.66
N PHE A 142 14.94 5.44 1.85
CA PHE A 142 16.03 6.36 1.53
C PHE A 142 17.25 6.11 2.43
N LEU A 143 17.05 6.02 3.74
CA LEU A 143 18.10 5.76 4.73
C LEU A 143 18.71 4.36 4.55
N ARG A 144 17.93 3.38 4.10
CA ARG A 144 18.32 1.97 4.01
C ARG A 144 18.56 1.45 2.59
N ARG A 145 18.62 2.34 1.59
CA ARG A 145 18.74 1.98 0.17
C ARG A 145 19.94 1.08 -0.18
N ARG A 146 21.01 1.10 0.63
CA ARG A 146 22.22 0.30 0.41
C ARG A 146 22.17 -1.09 1.04
N ASP A 147 21.32 -1.29 2.05
CA ASP A 147 21.29 -2.51 2.87
C ASP A 147 20.05 -3.37 2.63
N ILE A 148 19.09 -2.86 1.87
CA ILE A 148 17.84 -3.55 1.59
C ILE A 148 17.92 -4.36 0.29
N LEU A 149 17.41 -5.59 0.34
CA LEU A 149 17.23 -6.40 -0.85
C LEU A 149 16.22 -5.72 -1.80
N PRO A 150 16.52 -5.61 -3.10
CA PRO A 150 15.66 -4.86 -4.03
C PRO A 150 14.22 -5.35 -4.08
N THR A 151 13.98 -6.66 -3.96
CA THR A 151 12.62 -7.21 -3.95
C THR A 151 11.86 -6.82 -2.68
N ARG A 152 12.53 -6.79 -1.52
CA ARG A 152 11.94 -6.30 -0.26
C ARG A 152 11.62 -4.81 -0.34
N ALA A 153 12.50 -4.02 -0.96
CA ALA A 153 12.24 -2.59 -1.17
C ALA A 153 11.00 -2.36 -2.04
N CYS A 154 10.81 -3.14 -3.12
CA CYS A 154 9.61 -3.08 -3.93
C CYS A 154 8.35 -3.49 -3.14
N LEU A 155 8.40 -4.54 -2.32
CA LEU A 155 7.27 -4.94 -1.48
C LEU A 155 6.91 -3.87 -0.44
N ILE A 156 7.90 -3.24 0.20
CA ILE A 156 7.67 -2.12 1.12
C ILE A 156 7.00 -0.95 0.38
N GLY A 157 7.50 -0.58 -0.79
CA GLY A 157 6.92 0.50 -1.60
C GLY A 157 5.48 0.21 -2.03
N LEU A 158 5.21 -1.00 -2.53
CA LEU A 158 3.87 -1.43 -2.92
C LEU A 158 2.90 -1.46 -1.73
N ASN A 159 3.30 -2.06 -0.61
CA ASN A 159 2.48 -2.10 0.60
C ASN A 159 2.20 -0.70 1.13
N ALA A 160 3.21 0.18 1.17
CA ALA A 160 3.05 1.55 1.66
C ALA A 160 2.08 2.36 0.77
N ALA A 161 2.24 2.30 -0.55
CA ALA A 161 1.35 3.01 -1.48
C ALA A 161 -0.08 2.46 -1.45
N TYR A 162 -0.24 1.13 -1.40
CA TYR A 162 -1.56 0.49 -1.27
C TYR A 162 -2.22 0.88 0.06
N LEU A 163 -1.50 0.77 1.18
CA LEU A 163 -2.02 1.09 2.51
C LEU A 163 -2.41 2.55 2.65
N ALA A 164 -1.62 3.47 2.10
CA ALA A 164 -1.97 4.89 2.11
C ALA A 164 -3.31 5.12 1.38
N ASN A 165 -3.47 4.59 0.16
CA ASN A 165 -4.73 4.71 -0.55
C ASN A 165 -5.89 4.01 0.17
N ALA A 166 -5.68 2.81 0.69
CA ALA A 166 -6.69 2.05 1.42
C ALA A 166 -7.14 2.79 2.68
N ALA A 167 -6.22 3.40 3.44
CA ALA A 167 -6.54 4.21 4.60
C ALA A 167 -7.41 5.42 4.23
N LEU A 168 -7.02 6.15 3.18
CA LEU A 168 -7.80 7.26 2.65
C LEU A 168 -9.23 6.81 2.28
N CYS A 169 -9.36 5.71 1.54
CA CYS A 169 -10.66 5.15 1.15
C CYS A 169 -11.51 4.74 2.35
N LEU A 170 -10.91 4.09 3.35
CA LEU A 170 -11.62 3.68 4.56
C LEU A 170 -12.22 4.88 5.30
N ILE A 171 -11.49 5.99 5.35
CA ILE A 171 -11.93 7.20 6.05
C ILE A 171 -12.96 7.99 5.24
N VAL A 172 -12.73 8.15 3.94
CA VAL A 172 -13.63 8.89 3.03
C VAL A 172 -14.98 8.17 2.91
N TYR A 173 -14.96 6.84 2.75
CA TYR A 173 -16.17 6.04 2.55
C TYR A 173 -16.75 5.44 3.84
N GLY A 174 -16.03 5.52 4.96
CA GLY A 174 -16.49 5.11 6.28
C GLY A 174 -17.91 5.59 6.65
N PRO A 175 -18.24 6.89 6.49
CA PRO A 175 -19.54 7.44 6.86
C PRO A 175 -20.65 7.22 5.83
N MET A 176 -20.38 6.61 4.67
CA MET A 176 -21.42 6.44 3.65
C MET A 176 -22.47 5.41 4.09
N PRO A 177 -23.77 5.73 3.97
CA PRO A 177 -24.84 4.79 4.28
C PRO A 177 -24.85 3.64 3.25
N GLY A 178 -25.21 2.43 3.70
CA GLY A 178 -25.28 1.26 2.82
C GLY A 178 -25.45 -0.04 3.60
N THR A 179 -25.92 -1.08 2.91
CA THR A 179 -25.99 -2.43 3.48
C THR A 179 -24.60 -3.08 3.48
N ALA A 180 -24.44 -4.19 4.21
CA ALA A 180 -23.18 -4.94 4.20
C ALA A 180 -22.77 -5.39 2.78
N GLY A 181 -23.74 -5.72 1.92
CA GLY A 181 -23.49 -6.09 0.53
C GLY A 181 -22.96 -4.94 -0.33
N SER A 182 -23.48 -3.71 -0.15
CA SER A 182 -23.05 -2.53 -0.91
C SER A 182 -21.70 -1.97 -0.45
N ARG A 183 -21.12 -2.53 0.63
CA ARG A 183 -19.86 -2.13 1.26
C ARG A 183 -18.91 -3.30 1.53
N SER A 184 -19.13 -4.43 0.86
CA SER A 184 -18.35 -5.65 1.11
C SER A 184 -16.85 -5.44 0.89
N GLY A 185 -16.45 -4.67 -0.12
CA GLY A 185 -15.07 -4.28 -0.37
C GLY A 185 -14.48 -3.40 0.74
N TRP A 186 -15.27 -2.52 1.35
CA TRP A 186 -14.85 -1.73 2.50
C TRP A 186 -14.58 -2.61 3.73
N ILE A 187 -15.49 -3.57 4.00
CA ILE A 187 -15.35 -4.53 5.11
C ILE A 187 -14.11 -5.43 4.93
N VAL A 188 -13.89 -5.91 3.71
CA VAL A 188 -12.69 -6.69 3.41
C VAL A 188 -11.44 -5.81 3.55
N THR A 189 -11.48 -4.56 3.07
CA THR A 189 -10.35 -3.62 3.17
C THR A 189 -9.97 -3.33 4.61
N ILE A 190 -10.93 -3.04 5.51
CA ILE A 190 -10.61 -2.80 6.92
C ILE A 190 -10.01 -4.05 7.59
N THR A 191 -10.41 -5.24 7.16
CA THR A 191 -9.87 -6.50 7.69
C THR A 191 -8.42 -6.74 7.26
N ILE A 192 -8.08 -6.46 5.99
CA ILE A 192 -6.73 -6.72 5.45
C ILE A 192 -5.72 -5.60 5.71
N VAL A 193 -6.17 -4.38 5.99
CA VAL A 193 -5.28 -3.24 6.29
C VAL A 193 -4.43 -3.51 7.54
N TRP A 194 -5.01 -4.12 8.59
CA TRP A 194 -4.27 -4.46 9.81
C TRP A 194 -3.11 -5.44 9.58
N PRO A 195 -3.31 -6.64 8.99
CA PRO A 195 -2.22 -7.57 8.75
C PRO A 195 -1.20 -7.01 7.75
N MET A 196 -1.61 -6.21 6.75
CA MET A 196 -0.65 -5.52 5.86
C MET A 196 0.19 -4.48 6.60
N LEU A 197 -0.42 -3.72 7.51
CA LEU A 197 0.30 -2.72 8.31
C LEU A 197 1.29 -3.40 9.26
N LEU A 198 0.87 -4.47 9.93
CA LEU A 198 1.75 -5.29 10.77
C LEU A 198 2.91 -5.87 9.95
N GLU A 199 2.64 -6.35 8.74
CA GLU A 199 3.68 -6.84 7.84
C GLU A 199 4.67 -5.73 7.46
N LEU A 200 4.18 -4.54 7.11
CA LEU A 200 5.01 -3.38 6.80
C LEU A 200 5.90 -3.02 8.00
N VAL A 201 5.31 -2.85 9.18
CA VAL A 201 6.05 -2.54 10.42
C VAL A 201 7.09 -3.62 10.73
N TRP A 202 6.73 -4.89 10.58
CA TRP A 202 7.64 -6.00 10.78
C TRP A 202 8.84 -5.97 9.84
N LEU A 203 8.61 -5.70 8.54
CA LEU A 203 9.67 -5.55 7.54
C LEU A 203 10.61 -4.39 7.88
N LEU A 204 10.07 -3.27 8.38
CA LEU A 204 10.86 -2.14 8.85
C LEU A 204 11.74 -2.56 10.03
N ILE A 205 11.17 -3.15 11.08
CA ILE A 205 11.89 -3.55 12.31
C ILE A 205 12.96 -4.61 12.04
N LYS A 206 12.65 -5.66 11.27
CA LYS A 206 13.61 -6.74 11.00
C LYS A 206 14.89 -6.22 10.33
N THR A 207 14.73 -5.25 9.44
CA THR A 207 15.86 -4.61 8.75
C THR A 207 16.72 -3.79 9.73
N PHE A 208 16.13 -3.16 10.75
CA PHE A 208 16.88 -2.49 11.83
C PHE A 208 17.71 -3.47 12.66
N LYS A 209 17.13 -4.61 13.08
CA LYS A 209 17.81 -5.58 13.95
C LYS A 209 19.05 -6.21 13.31
N ILE A 210 18.99 -6.54 12.01
CA ILE A 210 20.13 -7.14 11.28
C ILE A 210 21.35 -6.20 11.29
N GLN A 211 21.13 -4.89 11.21
CA GLN A 211 22.21 -3.91 11.18
C GLN A 211 22.85 -3.64 12.54
N VAL A 212 22.08 -3.56 13.62
CA VAL A 212 22.66 -3.38 14.98
C VAL A 212 23.60 -4.55 15.29
N SER A 213 23.21 -5.76 14.91
CA SER A 213 24.05 -6.94 15.07
C SER A 213 25.34 -6.87 14.23
N GLN A 214 25.26 -6.41 12.97
CA GLN A 214 26.43 -6.23 12.11
C GLN A 214 27.36 -5.10 12.58
N ALA A 215 26.81 -3.98 13.04
CA ALA A 215 27.58 -2.86 13.57
C ALA A 215 28.34 -3.25 14.84
N ASN A 216 27.68 -3.94 15.78
CA ASN A 216 28.33 -4.44 17.00
C ASN A 216 29.42 -5.48 16.70
N SER A 217 29.23 -6.33 15.68
CA SER A 217 30.27 -7.30 15.28
C SER A 217 31.52 -6.66 14.65
N ARG A 218 31.39 -5.45 14.08
CA ARG A 218 32.52 -4.71 13.50
C ARG A 218 33.24 -3.83 14.53
N ALA A 219 32.54 -3.37 15.56
CA ALA A 219 33.13 -2.58 16.65
C ALA A 219 33.88 -3.44 17.69
N GLY A 220 33.62 -4.75 17.73
CA GLY A 220 34.33 -5.71 18.57
C GLY A 220 35.57 -6.35 17.91
N LYS A 221 36.03 -5.83 16.77
CA LYS A 221 37.29 -6.19 16.11
C LYS A 221 38.20 -4.97 16.09
#